data_AF-A0A931WGM2-F1
#
_entry.id   AF-A0A931WGM2-F1
#
_cell.length_a   1.000
_cell.length_b   1.000
_cell.length_c   1.000
_cell.angle_alpha   90.00
_cell.angle_beta   90.00
_cell.angle_gamma   90.00
#
_symmetry.space_group_name_H-M   'P 1'
#
loop_
_entity.id
_entity.type
_entity.pdbx_description
1 polymer ?
#
loop_
_entity_poly.entity_id
_entity_poly.type
_entity_poly.pdbx_seq_one_letter_code
_entity_poly.pdbx_strand_id
1 'polypeptide(L)'
;MIELPPLYLLHPIAVHFPIALLTVGWAANALSRRAAWLHRAASWFLWLGTAAAWAAVGLGLLAEETAPHVPLAWKTLKLHETLAFWTAGLFTALSLWRWRLSKWKPALLLIAWLGACGVLLATAYKGGELVFTHGMGVASP
;
A
#
# COMPACT_ATOMS: atom_id res chain seq x y z
N MET A 1 -11.99 3.04 -32.02
CA MET A 1 -11.50 4.00 -31.00
C MET A 1 -11.34 3.20 -29.70
N ILE A 2 -10.21 3.30 -29.01
CA ILE A 2 -10.00 2.59 -27.74
C ILE A 2 -10.71 3.41 -26.66
N GLU A 3 -11.75 2.87 -26.03
CA GLU A 3 -12.37 3.49 -24.86
C GLU A 3 -11.41 3.39 -23.67
N LEU A 4 -11.22 4.51 -22.97
CA LEU A 4 -10.43 4.52 -21.74
C LEU A 4 -11.20 3.81 -20.62
N PRO A 5 -10.52 3.04 -19.74
CA PRO A 5 -11.19 2.39 -18.63
C PRO A 5 -11.79 3.43 -17.68
N PRO A 6 -12.92 3.12 -17.00
CA PRO A 6 -13.44 3.96 -15.93
C PRO A 6 -12.37 4.28 -14.88
N LEU A 7 -12.33 5.53 -14.42
CA LEU A 7 -11.27 6.03 -13.52
C LEU A 7 -11.16 5.24 -12.21
N TYR A 8 -12.29 4.75 -11.68
CA TYR A 8 -12.30 3.94 -10.45
C TYR A 8 -11.52 2.61 -10.58
N LEU A 9 -11.26 2.12 -11.80
CA LEU A 9 -10.45 0.91 -12.03
C LEU A 9 -8.94 1.15 -11.91
N LEU A 10 -8.50 2.41 -11.87
CA LEU A 10 -7.07 2.72 -11.70
C LEU A 10 -6.57 2.37 -10.29
N HIS A 11 -7.41 2.53 -9.27
CA HIS A 11 -7.07 2.20 -7.88
C HIS A 11 -6.71 0.71 -7.70
N PRO A 12 -7.56 -0.27 -8.06
CA PRO A 12 -7.23 -1.69 -7.87
C PRO A 12 -6.01 -2.15 -8.68
N ILE A 13 -5.63 -1.45 -9.76
CA ILE A 13 -4.35 -1.68 -10.44
C ILE A 13 -3.21 -1.17 -9.54
N ALA A 14 -3.31 0.07 -9.08
CA ALA A 14 -2.27 0.75 -8.32
C ALA A 14 -1.92 0.10 -6.98
N VAL A 15 -2.88 -0.54 -6.29
CA VAL A 15 -2.64 -1.14 -4.96
C VAL A 15 -1.63 -2.30 -4.97
N HIS A 16 -1.39 -2.94 -6.12
CA HIS A 16 -0.42 -4.05 -6.22
C HIS A 16 1.02 -3.58 -5.98
N PHE A 17 1.34 -2.35 -6.42
CA PHE A 17 2.68 -1.79 -6.30
C PHE A 17 3.13 -1.58 -4.85
N PRO A 18 2.41 -0.86 -3.97
CA PRO A 18 2.79 -0.74 -2.57
C PRO A 18 2.82 -2.11 -1.87
N ILE A 19 1.86 -3.00 -2.15
CA ILE A 19 1.84 -4.35 -1.55
C ILE A 19 3.13 -5.10 -1.88
N ALA A 20 3.48 -5.22 -3.16
CA ALA A 20 4.65 -5.96 -3.59
C ALA A 20 5.96 -5.29 -3.14
N LEU A 21 6.12 -3.99 -3.40
CA LEU A 21 7.37 -3.27 -3.13
C LEU A 21 7.67 -3.22 -1.63
N LEU A 22 6.68 -2.93 -0.78
CA LEU A 22 6.93 -2.75 0.65
C LEU A 22 7.18 -4.08 1.37
N THR A 23 6.51 -5.16 0.95
CA THR A 23 6.72 -6.50 1.53
C THR A 23 8.03 -7.14 1.04
N VAL A 24 8.33 -7.07 -0.26
CA VAL A 24 9.61 -7.54 -0.81
C VAL A 24 10.77 -6.68 -0.30
N GLY A 25 10.56 -5.37 -0.14
CA GLY A 25 11.52 -4.46 0.50
C GLY A 25 11.88 -4.88 1.92
N TRP A 26 10.88 -5.27 2.71
CA TRP A 26 11.12 -5.81 4.05
C TRP A 26 11.96 -7.09 4.01
N ALA A 27 11.61 -8.04 3.14
CA ALA A 27 12.34 -9.30 2.98
C ALA A 27 13.80 -9.07 2.53
N ALA A 28 14.01 -8.19 1.55
CA ALA A 28 15.34 -7.77 1.11
C ALA A 28 16.13 -7.13 2.25
N ASN A 29 15.48 -6.33 3.11
CA ASN A 29 16.13 -5.73 4.27
C ASN A 29 16.53 -6.79 5.32
N ALA A 30 15.66 -7.77 5.59
CA ALA A 30 15.94 -8.88 6.50
C ALA A 30 17.14 -9.71 6.04
N LEU A 31 17.28 -9.89 4.72
CA LEU A 31 18.36 -10.64 4.09
C LEU A 31 19.59 -9.80 3.74
N SER A 32 19.62 -8.51 4.11
CA SER A 32 20.67 -7.57 3.69
C SER A 32 22.09 -7.97 4.09
N ARG A 33 22.26 -8.81 5.13
CA ARG A 33 23.56 -9.35 5.54
C ARG A 33 24.10 -10.43 4.58
N ARG A 34 23.26 -11.00 3.71
CA ARG A 34 23.67 -12.04 2.75
C ARG A 34 24.28 -11.47 1.47
N ALA A 35 23.91 -10.23 1.10
CA ALA A 35 24.49 -9.56 -0.06
C ALA A 35 24.33 -8.04 0.05
N ALA A 36 25.41 -7.29 -0.20
CA ALA A 36 25.41 -5.83 -0.08
C ALA A 36 24.36 -5.14 -0.98
N TRP A 37 24.06 -5.71 -2.14
CA TRP A 37 23.06 -5.16 -3.06
C TRP A 37 21.62 -5.20 -2.48
N LEU A 38 21.31 -6.17 -1.61
CA LEU A 38 19.99 -6.29 -0.96
C LEU A 38 19.70 -5.10 -0.04
N HIS A 39 20.72 -4.56 0.63
CA HIS A 39 20.54 -3.35 1.44
C HIS A 39 20.11 -2.15 0.58
N ARG A 40 20.71 -2.00 -0.61
CA ARG A 40 20.37 -0.93 -1.55
C ARG A 40 19.00 -1.16 -2.18
N ALA A 41 18.70 -2.39 -2.59
CA ALA A 41 17.40 -2.78 -3.14
C ALA A 41 16.27 -2.51 -2.14
N ALA A 42 16.45 -2.90 -0.87
CA ALA A 42 15.49 -2.61 0.19
C ALA A 42 15.21 -1.11 0.34
N SER A 43 16.23 -0.25 0.25
CA SER A 43 16.04 1.20 0.29
C SER A 43 15.16 1.69 -0.87
N TRP A 44 15.42 1.23 -2.09
CA TRP A 44 14.62 1.60 -3.25
C TRP A 44 13.20 1.08 -3.18
N PHE A 45 13.01 -0.16 -2.75
CA PHE A 45 11.68 -0.74 -2.55
C PHE A 45 10.88 0.00 -1.49
N LEU A 46 11.49 0.43 -0.39
CA LEU A 46 10.82 1.26 0.61
C LEU A 46 10.36 2.59 0.03
N TRP A 47 11.24 3.32 -0.67
CA TRP A 47 10.92 4.62 -1.25
C TRP A 47 9.87 4.55 -2.35
N LEU A 48 10.07 3.66 -3.33
CA LEU A 48 9.14 3.48 -4.44
C LEU A 48 7.80 2.93 -3.96
N GLY A 49 7.81 1.98 -3.02
CA GLY A 49 6.58 1.45 -2.42
C GLY A 49 5.81 2.51 -1.63
N THR A 50 6.51 3.41 -0.92
CA THR A 50 5.88 4.54 -0.20
C THR A 50 5.25 5.52 -1.18
N ALA A 51 5.95 5.87 -2.27
CA ALA A 51 5.40 6.73 -3.31
C ALA A 51 4.17 6.08 -3.97
N ALA A 52 4.24 4.78 -4.26
CA ALA A 52 3.12 4.03 -4.81
C ALA A 52 1.94 3.95 -3.83
N ALA A 53 2.17 3.89 -2.51
CA ALA A 53 1.11 3.92 -1.50
C ALA A 53 0.34 5.25 -1.55
N TRP A 54 1.04 6.38 -1.65
CA TRP A 54 0.38 7.68 -1.81
C TRP A 54 -0.36 7.83 -3.13
N ALA A 55 0.21 7.30 -4.22
CA ALA A 55 -0.50 7.24 -5.51
C ALA A 55 -1.79 6.40 -5.40
N ALA A 56 -1.72 5.25 -4.73
CA ALA A 56 -2.89 4.39 -4.51
C ALA A 56 -3.95 5.07 -3.61
N VAL A 57 -3.55 5.82 -2.57
CA VAL A 57 -4.47 6.63 -1.76
C VAL A 57 -5.18 7.67 -2.63
N GLY A 58 -4.43 8.45 -3.44
CA GLY A 58 -5.03 9.45 -4.33
C GLY A 58 -6.01 8.84 -5.33
N LEU A 59 -5.64 7.70 -5.94
CA LEU A 59 -6.54 6.97 -6.84
C LEU A 59 -7.74 6.35 -6.10
N GLY A 60 -7.58 5.97 -4.83
CA GLY A 60 -8.68 5.45 -4.00
C GLY A 60 -9.72 6.51 -3.69
N LEU A 61 -9.29 7.73 -3.34
CA LEU A 61 -10.19 8.87 -3.17
C LEU A 61 -10.91 9.21 -4.48
N LEU A 62 -10.22 9.16 -5.62
CA LEU A 62 -10.86 9.31 -6.92
C LEU A 62 -11.88 8.20 -7.20
N ALA A 63 -11.57 6.96 -6.82
CA ALA A 63 -12.48 5.83 -6.98
C ALA A 63 -13.74 5.97 -6.11
N GLU A 64 -13.61 6.49 -4.88
CA GLU A 64 -14.77 6.76 -4.00
C GLU A 64 -15.78 7.73 -4.64
N GLU A 65 -15.30 8.76 -5.33
CA GLU A 65 -16.14 9.76 -5.99
C GLU A 65 -16.75 9.27 -7.32
N THR A 66 -16.08 8.33 -8.00
CA THR A 66 -16.43 7.94 -9.38
C THR A 66 -17.04 6.55 -9.52
N ALA A 67 -16.91 5.70 -8.50
CA ALA A 67 -17.50 4.37 -8.52
C ALA A 67 -19.01 4.41 -8.20
N PRO A 68 -19.79 3.46 -8.75
CA PRO A 68 -21.17 3.27 -8.32
C PRO A 68 -21.28 3.09 -6.80
N HIS A 69 -22.18 3.83 -6.18
CA HIS A 69 -22.32 3.85 -4.73
C HIS A 69 -22.94 2.53 -4.23
N VAL A 70 -22.29 1.89 -3.25
CA VAL A 70 -22.77 0.67 -2.60
C VAL A 70 -22.96 0.95 -1.10
N PRO A 71 -24.17 1.31 -0.64
CA PRO A 71 -24.40 1.73 0.75
C PRO A 71 -23.95 0.71 1.81
N LEU A 72 -24.13 -0.58 1.53
CA LEU A 72 -23.73 -1.68 2.42
C LEU A 72 -22.20 -1.76 2.61
N ALA A 73 -21.41 -1.19 1.71
CA ALA A 73 -19.95 -1.20 1.76
C ALA A 73 -19.37 -0.03 2.58
N TRP A 74 -20.17 0.99 2.92
CA TRP A 74 -19.67 2.27 3.44
C TRP A 74 -18.77 2.13 4.68
N LYS A 75 -19.16 1.30 5.65
CA LYS A 75 -18.36 1.07 6.86
C LYS A 75 -17.02 0.43 6.55
N THR A 76 -17.00 -0.55 5.65
CA THR A 76 -15.79 -1.24 5.20
C THR A 76 -14.90 -0.29 4.40
N LEU A 77 -15.49 0.59 3.57
CA LEU A 77 -14.78 1.59 2.77
C LEU A 77 -14.05 2.58 3.66
N LYS A 78 -14.74 3.19 4.65
CA LYS A 78 -14.11 4.16 5.54
C LYS A 78 -13.02 3.56 6.42
N LEU A 79 -13.17 2.29 6.82
CA LEU A 79 -12.10 1.57 7.49
C LEU A 79 -10.90 1.32 6.57
N HIS A 80 -11.13 0.87 5.33
CA HIS A 80 -10.09 0.67 4.33
C HIS A 80 -9.32 1.98 4.06
N GLU A 81 -10.02 3.09 3.84
CA GLU A 81 -9.46 4.41 3.63
C GLU A 81 -8.59 4.87 4.82
N THR A 82 -9.12 4.73 6.04
CA THR A 82 -8.36 5.06 7.26
C THR A 82 -7.07 4.25 7.36
N LEU A 83 -7.14 2.94 7.10
CA LEU A 83 -5.96 2.06 7.10
C LEU A 83 -4.98 2.40 5.97
N ALA A 84 -5.47 2.87 4.82
CA ALA A 84 -4.62 3.31 3.71
C ALA A 84 -3.81 4.55 4.08
N PHE A 85 -4.40 5.54 4.73
CA PHE A 85 -3.67 6.70 5.26
C PHE A 85 -2.65 6.31 6.34
N TRP A 86 -3.01 5.42 7.27
CA TRP A 86 -2.06 4.89 8.25
C TRP A 86 -0.90 4.16 7.58
N THR A 87 -1.17 3.33 6.57
CA THR A 87 -0.15 2.64 5.77
C THR A 87 0.79 3.66 5.13
N ALA A 88 0.27 4.62 4.37
CA ALA A 88 1.09 5.62 3.69
C ALA A 88 1.92 6.46 4.68
N GLY A 89 1.33 6.86 5.80
CA GLY A 89 2.01 7.61 6.86
C GLY A 89 3.14 6.82 7.54
N LEU A 90 2.89 5.56 7.93
CA LEU A 90 3.89 4.69 8.57
C LEU A 90 5.07 4.44 7.63
N PHE A 91 4.80 4.14 6.36
CA PHE A 91 5.86 3.91 5.37
C PHE A 91 6.63 5.19 5.01
N THR A 92 5.98 6.35 5.06
CA THR A 92 6.66 7.65 4.98
C THR A 92 7.61 7.84 6.17
N ALA A 93 7.16 7.59 7.40
CA ALA A 93 8.00 7.68 8.59
C ALA A 93 9.20 6.73 8.52
N LEU A 94 9.01 5.48 8.06
CA LEU A 94 10.09 4.52 7.84
C LEU A 94 11.06 4.94 6.76
N SER A 95 10.58 5.52 5.65
CA SER A 95 11.41 6.07 4.57
C SER A 95 12.30 7.20 5.09
N LEU A 96 11.72 8.12 5.86
CA LEU A 96 12.44 9.23 6.48
C LEU A 96 13.45 8.76 7.52
N TRP A 97 13.07 7.79 8.38
CA TRP A 97 13.99 7.16 9.32
C TRP A 97 15.18 6.60 8.55
N ARG A 98 14.94 5.73 7.56
CA ARG A 98 16.02 5.07 6.82
C ARG A 98 16.94 6.08 6.13
N TRP A 99 16.40 7.18 5.63
CA TRP A 99 17.19 8.25 4.99
C TRP A 99 18.06 9.03 5.98
N ARG A 100 17.49 9.44 7.12
CA ARG A 100 18.19 10.28 8.11
C ARG A 100 19.08 9.49 9.06
N LEU A 101 18.73 8.24 9.34
CA LEU A 101 19.29 7.44 10.43
C LEU A 101 19.67 6.02 9.95
N SER A 102 20.12 5.88 8.70
CA SER A 102 20.42 4.60 8.02
C SER A 102 21.18 3.55 8.85
N LYS A 103 22.06 3.99 9.78
CA LYS A 103 22.87 3.11 10.64
C LYS A 103 22.36 2.98 12.08
N TRP A 104 21.29 3.69 12.46
CA TRP A 104 20.78 3.73 13.82
C TRP A 104 19.71 2.66 14.04
N LYS A 105 19.96 1.77 15.01
CA LYS A 105 19.04 0.69 15.45
C LYS A 105 18.42 -0.11 14.28
N PRO A 106 19.22 -0.81 13.45
CA PRO A 106 18.73 -1.52 12.28
C PRO A 106 17.70 -2.62 12.59
N ALA A 107 17.81 -3.28 13.75
CA ALA A 107 16.82 -4.25 14.21
C ALA A 107 15.46 -3.61 14.49
N LEU A 108 15.45 -2.40 15.05
CA LEU A 108 14.22 -1.68 15.34
C LEU A 108 13.52 -1.22 14.05
N LEU A 109 14.28 -0.75 13.06
CA LEU A 109 13.75 -0.44 11.74
C LEU A 109 13.11 -1.68 11.09
N LEU A 110 13.75 -2.86 11.20
CA LEU A 110 13.21 -4.10 10.65
C LEU A 110 11.89 -4.52 11.32
N ILE A 111 11.80 -4.40 12.64
CA ILE A 111 10.57 -4.73 13.39
C ILE A 111 9.46 -3.71 13.10
N ALA A 112 9.78 -2.42 13.09
CA ALA A 112 8.82 -1.37 12.77
C ALA A 112 8.27 -1.51 11.34
N TRP A 113 9.14 -1.85 10.38
CA TRP A 113 8.73 -2.15 9.02
C TRP A 113 7.84 -3.41 8.95
N LEU A 114 8.15 -4.46 9.70
CA LEU A 114 7.24 -5.63 9.78
C LEU A 114 5.85 -5.23 10.30
N GLY A 115 5.79 -4.41 11.36
CA GLY A 115 4.53 -3.89 11.89
C GLY A 115 3.74 -3.08 10.86
N ALA A 116 4.42 -2.20 10.11
CA ALA A 116 3.80 -1.44 9.02
C ALA A 116 3.30 -2.34 7.89
N CYS A 117 3.99 -3.45 7.58
CA CYS A 117 3.50 -4.46 6.64
C CYS A 117 2.20 -5.11 7.16
N GLY A 118 2.05 -5.30 8.47
CA GLY A 118 0.79 -5.77 9.06
C GLY A 118 -0.38 -4.82 8.78
N VAL A 119 -0.18 -3.51 8.92
CA VAL A 119 -1.19 -2.49 8.59
C VAL A 119 -1.51 -2.47 7.08
N LEU A 120 -0.49 -2.58 6.23
CA LEU A 120 -0.64 -2.69 4.78
C LEU A 120 -1.48 -3.91 4.38
N LEU A 121 -1.21 -5.07 4.97
CA LEU A 121 -1.97 -6.30 4.69
C LEU A 121 -3.40 -6.22 5.22
N ALA A 122 -3.63 -5.59 6.37
CA ALA A 122 -4.98 -5.31 6.85
C ALA A 122 -5.74 -4.35 5.91
N THR A 123 -5.06 -3.34 5.38
CA THR A 123 -5.60 -2.44 4.35
C THR A 123 -6.00 -3.23 3.10
N ALA A 124 -5.11 -4.09 2.60
CA ALA A 124 -5.34 -4.92 1.43
C ALA A 124 -6.50 -5.92 1.64
N TYR A 125 -6.59 -6.53 2.84
CA TYR A 125 -7.71 -7.39 3.21
C TYR A 125 -9.05 -6.65 3.11
N LYS A 126 -9.14 -5.43 3.66
CA LYS A 126 -10.36 -4.62 3.56
C LYS A 126 -10.66 -4.18 2.14
N GLY A 127 -9.64 -3.91 1.32
CA GLY A 127 -9.82 -3.67 -0.12
C GLY A 127 -10.39 -4.89 -0.85
N GLY A 128 -9.91 -6.10 -0.51
CA GLY A 128 -10.49 -7.34 -1.02
C GLY A 128 -11.94 -7.55 -0.58
N GLU A 129 -12.28 -7.26 0.67
CA GLU A 129 -13.64 -7.35 1.20
C GLU A 129 -14.60 -6.40 0.45
N LEU A 130 -14.16 -5.18 0.09
CA LEU A 130 -14.95 -4.25 -0.73
C LEU A 130 -15.31 -4.86 -2.09
N VAL A 131 -14.36 -5.49 -2.77
CA VAL A 131 -14.58 -6.06 -4.11
C VAL A 131 -15.38 -7.36 -4.02
N PHE A 132 -14.91 -8.32 -3.22
CA PHE A 132 -15.42 -9.69 -3.24
C PHE A 132 -16.64 -9.93 -2.36
N THR A 133 -16.85 -9.13 -1.30
CA THR A 133 -18.02 -9.26 -0.42
C THR A 133 -19.10 -8.24 -0.78
N HIS A 134 -18.71 -7.00 -1.10
CA HIS A 134 -19.65 -5.92 -1.34
C HIS A 134 -19.86 -5.57 -2.83
N GLY A 135 -19.10 -6.18 -3.76
CA GLY A 135 -19.26 -5.93 -5.18
C GLY A 135 -18.80 -4.54 -5.63
N MET A 136 -17.94 -3.87 -4.87
CA MET A 136 -17.44 -2.54 -5.24
C MET A 136 -16.48 -2.66 -6.43
N GLY A 137 -16.71 -1.88 -7.49
CA GLY A 137 -15.83 -1.84 -8.67
C GLY A 137 -16.00 -3.03 -9.63
N VAL A 138 -16.99 -3.89 -9.41
CA VAL A 138 -17.47 -4.85 -10.41
C VAL A 138 -18.79 -4.34 -11.00
N ALA A 139 -19.01 -4.58 -12.29
CA ALA A 139 -20.32 -4.34 -12.88
C ALA A 139 -21.33 -5.22 -12.15
N SER A 140 -22.31 -4.62 -11.48
CA SER A 140 -23.49 -5.35 -11.02
C SER A 140 -24.13 -6.04 -12.23
N PRO A 141 -24.62 -7.28 -12.11
CA PRO A 141 -25.49 -7.86 -13.13
C PRO A 141 -26.74 -7.01 -13.35
#